data_AF-A0A2V8XCF6-F1
#
_entry.id   AF-A0A2V8XCF6-F1
#
_cell.length_a   1.000
_cell.length_b   1.000
_cell.length_c   1.000
_cell.angle_alpha   90.00
_cell.angle_beta   90.00
_cell.angle_gamma   90.00
#
_symmetry.space_group_name_H-M   'P 1'
#
loop_
_entity.id
_entity.type
_entity.pdbx_description
1 polymer ?
#
loop_
_entity_poly.entity_id
_entity_poly.type
_entity_poly.pdbx_seq_one_letter_code
_entity_poly.pdbx_strand_id
1 'polypeptide(L)' 'MRLDGVVKAPNGMIAVVSNPQSRTYFLREGDHLYDGSVEKISMDGVSFHEEGKDAFGKPVERQVNKRIYASPGEQQ' A
#
# COMPACT_ATOMS: atom_id res chain seq x y z
N MET A 1 2.13 -0.67 -7.86
CA MET A 1 2.37 -1.83 -6.98
C MET A 1 1.06 -2.59 -6.80
N ARG A 2 1.10 -3.92 -6.71
CA ARG A 2 -0.07 -4.77 -6.44
C ARG A 2 0.12 -5.46 -5.09
N LEU A 3 -0.94 -5.52 -4.29
CA LEU A 3 -0.97 -6.32 -3.07
C LEU A 3 -1.27 -7.77 -3.44
N ASP A 4 -0.32 -8.68 -3.20
CA ASP A 4 -0.48 -10.10 -3.51
C ASP A 4 -1.01 -10.89 -2.28
N GLY A 5 -0.80 -10.37 -1.07
CA GLY A 5 -1.36 -10.96 0.14
C GLY A 5 -0.86 -10.31 1.43
N VAL A 6 -1.39 -10.77 2.56
CA VAL A 6 -0.97 -10.34 3.89
C VAL A 6 -0.78 -11.58 4.77
N VAL A 7 0.29 -11.59 5.57
CA VAL A 7 0.66 -12.69 6.46
C VAL A 7 0.84 -12.16 7.88
N LYS A 8 0.36 -12.91 8.88
CA LYS A 8 0.61 -12.62 10.30
C LYS A 8 1.98 -13.13 10.70
N ALA A 9 2.84 -12.26 11.24
CA ALA A 9 4.14 -12.60 11.82
C ALA A 9 4.15 -12.31 13.34
N PRO A 10 5.16 -12.81 14.09
CA PRO A 10 5.23 -12.61 15.53
C PRO A 10 5.29 -11.13 15.96
N ASN A 11 5.85 -10.27 15.11
CA ASN A 11 6.06 -8.84 15.36
C ASN A 11 5.07 -7.93 14.61
N GLY A 12 4.00 -8.48 14.06
CA GLY A 12 2.99 -7.72 13.32
C GLY A 12 2.62 -8.35 12.00
N MET A 13 1.81 -7.63 11.23
CA MET A 13 1.40 -8.06 9.90
C MET A 13 2.46 -7.69 8.86
N ILE A 14 2.64 -8.55 7.86
CA ILE A 14 3.54 -8.32 6.72
C ILE A 14 2.69 -8.36 5.45
N ALA A 15 2.77 -7.31 4.64
CA ALA A 15 2.17 -7.30 3.33
C ALA A 15 3.17 -7.77 2.26
N VAL A 16 2.72 -8.64 1.37
CA VAL A 16 3.49 -9.13 0.23
C VAL A 16 3.00 -8.39 -1.00
N VAL A 17 3.89 -7.67 -1.66
CA VAL A 17 3.56 -6.80 -2.79
C VAL A 17 4.46 -7.07 -3.98
N SER A 18 3.95 -6.89 -5.19
CA SER A 18 4.72 -6.98 -6.42
C SER A 18 4.70 -5.68 -7.21
N ASN A 19 5.80 -5.42 -7.91
CA ASN A 19 5.88 -4.35 -8.90
C ASN A 19 5.53 -4.87 -10.31
N PRO A 20 5.35 -3.99 -11.31
CA PRO A 20 5.06 -4.41 -12.69
C PRO A 20 6.16 -5.27 -13.35
N GLN A 21 7.36 -5.33 -12.77
CA GLN A 21 8.47 -6.19 -13.21
C GLN A 21 8.48 -7.54 -12.50
N SER A 22 7.39 -7.90 -11.81
CA SER A 22 7.25 -9.16 -11.03
C SER A 22 8.28 -9.32 -9.91
N ARG A 23 8.85 -8.22 -9.40
CA ARG A 23 9.68 -8.25 -8.20
C ARG A 23 8.81 -8.15 -6.96
N THR A 24 9.02 -9.07 -6.02
CA THR A 24 8.30 -9.15 -4.75
C THR A 24 9.02 -8.40 -3.65
N TYR A 25 8.26 -7.68 -2.84
CA TYR A 25 8.73 -6.96 -1.66
C TYR A 25 7.84 -7.29 -0.47
N PHE A 26 8.38 -7.08 0.74
CA PHE A 26 7.67 -7.24 2.00
C PHE A 26 7.58 -5.89 2.68
N LEU A 27 6.37 -5.51 3.07
CA LEU A 27 6.10 -4.25 3.75
C LEU A 27 5.67 -4.50 5.19
N ARG A 28 6.06 -3.57 6.08
CA ARG A 28 5.65 -3.48 7.48
C ARG A 28 5.07 -2.09 7.76
N GLU A 29 4.28 -1.98 8.82
CA GLU A 29 3.80 -0.69 9.31
C GLU A 29 4.98 0.23 9.64
N GLY A 30 4.92 1.47 9.18
CA GLY A 30 5.99 2.46 9.31
C GLY A 30 7.05 2.43 8.20
N ASP A 31 7.01 1.48 7.27
CA ASP A 31 7.95 1.48 6.14
C ASP A 31 7.73 2.72 5.25
N HIS A 32 8.82 3.42 4.95
CA HIS A 32 8.83 4.52 3.99
C HIS A 32 8.97 4.00 2.56
N LEU A 33 8.12 4.50 1.68
CA LEU A 33 8.12 4.28 0.24
C LEU A 33 8.60 5.56 -0.47
N TYR A 34 8.69 5.51 -1.79
CA TYR A 34 9.15 6.66 -2.58
C TYR A 34 8.23 7.89 -2.43
N ASP A 35 6.93 7.65 -2.39
CA ASP A 35 5.85 8.64 -2.44
C ASP A 35 4.91 8.54 -1.23
N GLY A 36 5.39 7.98 -0.11
CA GLY A 36 4.56 7.83 1.07
C GLY A 36 5.11 6.89 2.12
N SER A 37 4.24 6.42 3.00
CA SER A 37 4.55 5.42 4.03
C SER A 37 3.41 4.45 4.25
N VAL A 38 3.75 3.28 4.80
CA VAL A 38 2.78 2.26 5.17
C VAL A 38 2.18 2.61 6.53
N GLU A 39 0.91 2.96 6.55
CA GLU A 39 0.24 3.41 7.77
C GLU A 39 -0.30 2.22 8.59
N LYS A 40 -0.99 1.28 7.92
CA LYS A 40 -1.61 0.14 8.57
C LYS A 40 -1.66 -1.09 7.66
N ILE A 41 -1.42 -2.27 8.23
CA ILE A 41 -1.61 -3.55 7.55
C ILE A 41 -2.65 -4.38 8.31
N SER A 42 -3.71 -4.78 7.61
CA SER A 42 -4.81 -5.60 8.13
C SER A 42 -5.02 -6.86 7.28
N MET A 43 -5.87 -7.78 7.73
CA MET A 43 -6.14 -9.03 7.00
C MET A 43 -6.81 -8.80 5.64
N ASP A 44 -7.48 -7.67 5.43
CA ASP A 44 -8.22 -7.33 4.22
C ASP A 44 -7.41 -6.43 3.27
N GLY A 45 -6.32 -5.81 3.74
CA GLY A 45 -5.55 -4.87 2.93
C GLY A 45 -4.45 -4.11 3.64
N VAL A 46 -3.98 -3.05 2.97
CA VAL A 46 -2.95 -2.12 3.43
C VAL A 46 -3.43 -0.69 3.20
N SER A 47 -3.29 0.15 4.22
CA SER A 47 -3.46 1.60 4.12
C SER A 47 -2.10 2.28 3.98
N PHE A 48 -2.01 3.19 3.02
CA PHE A 48 -0.84 3.99 2.73
C PHE A 48 -1.16 5.46 2.97
N HIS A 49 -0.20 6.18 3.55
CA HIS A 49 -0.18 7.62 3.54
C HIS A 49 0.69 8.08 2.37
N GLU A 50 0.08 8.58 1.30
CA GLU A 50 0.81 9.05 0.12
C GLU A 50 0.96 10.58 0.15
N GLU A 51 2.16 11.03 -0.17
CA GLU A 51 2.52 12.43 -0.31
C GLU A 51 2.66 12.76 -1.81
N GLY A 52 1.75 13.60 -2.32
CA GLY A 52 1.73 14.05 -3.70
C GLY A 52 1.87 15.56 -3.83
N LYS A 53 1.75 16.04 -5.06
CA LYS A 53 1.61 17.48 -5.36
C LYS A 53 0.40 17.71 -6.25
N ASP A 54 -0.33 18.80 -6.00
CA ASP A 54 -1.40 19.24 -6.88
C ASP A 54 -0.85 19.84 -8.21
N ALA A 55 -1.75 20.23 -9.11
CA ALA A 55 -1.40 20.83 -10.40
C ALA A 55 -0.61 22.15 -10.27
N PHE A 56 -0.56 22.75 -9.08
CA PHE A 56 0.16 23.99 -8.77
C PHE A 56 1.40 23.74 -7.90
N GLY A 57 1.77 22.47 -7.67
CA GLY A 57 2.95 22.08 -6.90
C GLY A 57 2.79 22.11 -5.38
N LYS A 58 1.58 22.36 -4.84
CA LYS A 58 1.34 22.31 -3.40
C LYS A 58 1.31 20.86 -2.92
N PRO A 59 1.92 20.55 -1.77
CA PRO A 59 1.86 19.21 -1.21
C PRO A 59 0.41 18.83 -0.90
N VAL A 60 0.03 17.61 -1.25
CA VAL A 60 -1.27 17.01 -0.96
C VAL A 60 -1.02 15.65 -0.34
N GLU A 61 -1.62 15.42 0.82
CA GLU A 61 -1.62 14.12 1.48
C GLU A 61 -2.91 13.36 1.14
N ARG A 62 -2.79 12.06 0.87
CA ARG A 62 -3.95 11.19 0.64
C ARG A 62 -3.76 9.84 1.32
N GLN A 63 -4.84 9.32 1.88
CA GLN A 63 -4.88 7.96 2.36
C GLN A 63 -5.34 7.05 1.21
N VAL A 64 -4.54 6.03 0.89
CA VAL A 64 -4.82 5.07 -0.18
C VAL A 64 -4.92 3.68 0.41
N ASN A 65 -6.05 3.00 0.16
CA ASN A 65 -6.27 1.66 0.67
C ASN A 65 -6.16 0.66 -0.48
N LYS A 66 -5.30 -0.35 -0.33
CA LYS A 66 -5.19 -1.48 -1.28
C LYS A 66 -5.72 -2.73 -0.61
N ARG A 67 -6.72 -3.36 -1.21
CA ARG A 67 -7.31 -4.61 -0.73
C ARG A 67 -6.70 -5.81 -1.42
N ILE A 68 -6.68 -6.96 -0.74
CA ILE A 68 -6.16 -8.23 -1.28
C ILE A 68 -7.05 -8.72 -2.44
N TYR A 69 -8.35 -8.52 -2.31
CA TYR A 69 -9.33 -8.81 -3.34
C TYR A 69 -9.84 -7.48 -3.88
N ALA A 70 -9.58 -7.19 -5.15
CA ALA A 70 -10.33 -6.15 -5.84
C ALA A 70 -11.79 -6.58 -5.85
N SER A 71 -12.69 -5.79 -5.27
CA SER A 71 -14.11 -5.95 -5.55
C SER A 71 -14.24 -5.82 -7.08
N PRO A 72 -14.85 -6.77 -7.79
CA PRO A 72 -15.11 -6.61 -9.22
C PRO A 72 -16.02 -5.39 -9.39
N GLY A 73 -15.46 -4.22 -9.72
CA GLY A 73 -16.21 -2.96 -9.79
C GLY A 73 -15.40 -1.67 -9.57
N GLU A 74 -14.22 -1.71 -8.96
CA GLU A 74 -13.41 -0.50 -8.66
C GLU A 74 -12.48 -0.05 -9.81
N GLN A 75 -12.64 -0.62 -11.02
CA GLN A 75 -12.00 -0.15 -12.25
C GLN A 75 -13.07 0.24 -13.27
N GLN A 76 -13.78 1.34 -13.03
CA GLN A 76 -14.51 2.08 -14.08
C GLN A 76 -14.29 3.57 -13.89
#